data_AF-A0A420MR36-F1
#
_entry.id   AF-A0A420MR36-F1
#
_cell.length_a   1.000
_cell.length_b   1.000
_cell.length_c   1.000
_cell.angle_alpha   90.00
_cell.angle_beta   90.00
_cell.angle_gamma   90.00
#
_symmetry.space_group_name_H-M   'P 1'
#
loop_
_entity.id
_entity.type
_entity.pdbx_description
1 polymer ?
#
loop_
_entity_poly.entity_id
_entity_poly.type
_entity_poly.pdbx_seq_one_letter_code
_entity_poly.pdbx_strand_id
1 'polypeptide(L)'
;MRCDGQSPACSGCLAKSVTCVWHVPNNKRQQPPEDPTSMAPASSAHVSTEPSSMEDSECIDEDDPCSLTNDEQHSTALTAPASECPGKLAMYDKLIAVYFEKFHHHWPIVHEKSIRLRNVPQVLVKTVVTIGLYLTDNTEAQNMAKKTLEGFLHQSGNALAAFMTMGEAGRLAPEPEHLPQFQAILLQAIMIPRLTEYGLATGLMIDSMLSRVLLLAGIYDQSIINAASIRFDWQHLDPLTLRDSYQRLALFHFKFHAFFQVFCRARYPWHRISGLMEPSLLRIELPMPLALWDLRPISFPSDGATDSNAISTAGGRQLISDMCQMAVMSGDNKPLEPVDEVQPGLGVTLWLWLKRTSDDDPNFVSQINEFGSESFQGIPASTVD
;
A
#
# COMPACT_ATOMS: atom_id res chain seq x y z
N MET A 1 -7.22 -6.29 32.27
CA MET A 1 -6.20 -7.18 31.66
C MET A 1 -6.77 -8.58 31.60
N ARG A 2 -6.90 -9.15 30.40
CA ARG A 2 -7.42 -10.51 30.16
C ARG A 2 -6.24 -11.49 30.14
N CYS A 3 -6.42 -12.70 30.67
CA CYS A 3 -5.42 -13.78 30.64
C CYS A 3 -5.22 -14.24 29.19
N ASP A 4 -3.97 -14.26 28.71
CA ASP A 4 -3.60 -14.59 27.31
C ASP A 4 -3.35 -16.10 27.08
N GLY A 5 -3.52 -16.93 28.11
CA GLY A 5 -3.52 -18.39 27.98
C GLY A 5 -2.15 -19.03 27.69
N GLN A 6 -1.03 -18.31 27.82
CA GLN A 6 0.29 -18.90 27.61
C GLN A 6 0.61 -19.98 28.67
N SER A 7 1.14 -21.12 28.23
CA SER A 7 1.61 -22.22 29.10
C SER A 7 3.10 -22.03 29.42
N PRO A 8 3.55 -22.21 30.68
CA PRO A 8 2.82 -22.75 31.82
C PRO A 8 2.02 -21.72 32.65
N ALA A 9 2.24 -20.42 32.47
CA ALA A 9 1.40 -19.36 33.06
C ALA A 9 1.56 -18.04 32.29
N CYS A 10 0.47 -17.29 32.10
CA CYS A 10 0.56 -15.95 31.52
C CYS A 10 1.25 -14.95 32.46
N SER A 11 1.84 -13.91 31.87
CA SER A 11 2.53 -12.82 32.59
C SER A 11 1.64 -12.16 33.65
N GLY A 12 0.33 -12.04 33.39
CA GLY A 12 -0.66 -11.50 34.33
C GLY A 12 -0.94 -12.41 35.54
N CYS A 13 -0.93 -13.73 35.38
CA CYS A 13 -1.11 -14.69 36.48
C CYS A 13 0.19 -14.88 37.28
N LEU A 14 1.34 -14.84 36.59
CA LEU A 14 2.67 -14.92 37.20
C LEU A 14 2.92 -13.76 38.17
N ALA A 15 2.57 -12.53 37.77
CA ALA A 15 2.72 -11.34 38.59
C ALA A 15 1.85 -11.32 39.86
N LYS A 16 0.81 -12.17 39.93
CA LYS A 16 -0.12 -12.24 41.06
C LYS A 16 0.00 -13.51 41.89
N SER A 17 0.93 -14.43 41.54
CA SER A 17 1.08 -15.72 42.21
C SER A 17 -0.22 -16.55 42.28
N VAL A 18 -1.08 -16.41 41.27
CA VAL A 18 -2.35 -17.14 41.17
C VAL A 18 -2.22 -18.26 40.14
N THR A 19 -2.73 -19.45 40.47
CA THR A 19 -2.75 -20.62 39.57
C THR A 19 -3.54 -20.30 38.30
N CYS A 20 -2.87 -20.41 37.16
CA CYS A 20 -3.49 -20.18 35.85
C CYS A 20 -4.31 -21.42 35.44
N VAL A 21 -5.63 -21.33 35.50
CA VAL A 21 -6.54 -22.42 35.06
C VAL A 21 -7.18 -22.01 33.73
N TRP A 22 -6.79 -22.68 32.65
CA TRP A 22 -7.39 -22.50 31.33
C TRP A 22 -8.49 -23.54 31.10
N HIS A 23 -9.73 -23.10 30.94
CA HIS A 23 -10.84 -23.96 30.51
C HIS A 23 -10.85 -24.04 28.99
N VAL A 24 -10.50 -25.21 28.44
CA VAL A 24 -10.62 -25.50 27.00
C VAL A 24 -12.10 -25.45 26.60
N PRO A 25 -12.50 -24.67 25.57
CA PRO A 25 -13.85 -24.73 25.04
C PRO A 25 -14.15 -26.12 24.48
N ASN A 26 -15.26 -26.68 24.94
CA ASN A 26 -15.68 -28.05 24.71
C ASN A 26 -16.06 -28.27 23.22
N ASN A 27 -15.17 -28.82 22.41
CA ASN A 27 -15.51 -29.31 21.07
C ASN A 27 -16.37 -30.57 21.19
N LYS A 28 -17.68 -30.45 20.92
CA LYS A 28 -18.57 -31.61 20.85
C LYS A 28 -18.38 -32.36 19.52
N ARG A 29 -17.88 -33.60 19.69
CA ARG A 29 -18.08 -34.84 18.91
C ARG A 29 -17.38 -34.99 17.56
N GLN A 30 -16.26 -35.73 17.62
CA GLN A 30 -15.98 -36.84 16.71
C GLN A 30 -16.58 -38.14 17.29
N GLN A 31 -17.14 -39.00 16.44
CA GLN A 31 -17.18 -40.45 16.61
C GLN A 31 -16.68 -41.10 15.30
N PRO A 32 -15.78 -42.10 15.35
CA PRO A 32 -15.27 -42.82 14.18
C PRO A 32 -15.88 -44.25 14.08
N PRO A 33 -15.34 -45.21 13.29
CA PRO A 33 -15.82 -45.62 11.96
C PRO A 33 -16.36 -47.07 11.90
N GLU A 34 -17.28 -47.40 10.99
CA GLU A 34 -17.56 -48.79 10.59
C GLU A 34 -17.90 -48.89 9.09
N ASP A 35 -17.09 -49.67 8.37
CA ASP A 35 -17.41 -50.41 7.14
C ASP A 35 -17.59 -51.89 7.56
N PRO A 36 -18.23 -52.84 6.81
CA PRO A 36 -18.20 -52.92 5.34
C PRO A 36 -19.44 -53.54 4.62
N THR A 37 -19.32 -53.55 3.29
CA THR A 37 -19.73 -54.62 2.32
C THR A 37 -21.03 -54.46 1.51
N SER A 38 -20.84 -54.32 0.19
CA SER A 38 -21.25 -55.28 -0.86
C SER A 38 -22.21 -54.78 -1.97
N MET A 39 -21.77 -55.09 -3.20
CA MET A 39 -22.52 -55.29 -4.45
C MET A 39 -22.80 -54.08 -5.38
N ALA A 40 -21.93 -53.99 -6.39
CA ALA A 40 -22.25 -53.66 -7.79
C ALA A 40 -23.21 -54.74 -8.41
N PRO A 41 -23.72 -54.67 -9.66
CA PRO A 41 -23.22 -53.86 -10.78
C PRO A 41 -24.25 -53.33 -11.83
N ALA A 42 -23.67 -52.64 -12.84
CA ALA A 42 -24.04 -52.58 -14.26
C ALA A 42 -25.25 -51.74 -14.71
N SER A 43 -25.01 -50.78 -15.64
CA SER A 43 -25.16 -51.02 -17.09
C SER A 43 -24.89 -49.77 -17.96
N SER A 44 -23.94 -49.91 -18.90
CA SER A 44 -23.90 -49.50 -20.32
C SER A 44 -24.71 -48.31 -20.87
N ALA A 45 -24.02 -47.37 -21.56
CA ALA A 45 -24.10 -47.05 -23.02
C ALA A 45 -23.64 -45.60 -23.30
N HIS A 46 -22.56 -45.34 -24.07
CA HIS A 46 -22.51 -45.00 -25.52
C HIS A 46 -23.36 -43.76 -25.91
N VAL A 47 -23.01 -42.81 -26.79
CA VAL A 47 -21.90 -42.51 -27.72
C VAL A 47 -22.10 -41.07 -28.23
N SER A 48 -20.99 -40.45 -28.64
CA SER A 48 -20.74 -39.23 -29.44
C SER A 48 -21.87 -38.57 -30.23
N THR A 49 -21.83 -37.24 -30.36
CA THR A 49 -21.82 -36.51 -31.66
C THR A 49 -21.26 -35.08 -31.45
N GLU A 50 -20.49 -34.60 -32.42
CA GLU A 50 -19.69 -33.36 -32.48
C GLU A 50 -20.48 -32.23 -33.25
N PRO A 51 -19.90 -31.09 -33.70
CA PRO A 51 -20.29 -29.73 -33.29
C PRO A 51 -21.01 -28.87 -34.37
N SER A 52 -21.47 -27.68 -33.97
CA SER A 52 -22.03 -26.62 -34.83
C SER A 52 -22.00 -25.31 -34.02
N SER A 53 -21.79 -24.11 -34.54
CA SER A 53 -21.21 -23.54 -35.76
C SER A 53 -21.09 -22.03 -35.44
N MET A 54 -20.19 -21.34 -36.14
CA MET A 54 -19.96 -19.90 -36.05
C MET A 54 -21.26 -19.10 -36.23
N GLU A 55 -21.47 -18.09 -35.39
CA GLU A 55 -22.21 -16.89 -35.75
C GLU A 55 -21.45 -15.66 -35.23
N ASP A 56 -21.04 -14.84 -36.19
CA ASP A 56 -20.49 -13.51 -36.03
C ASP A 56 -21.52 -12.60 -35.33
N SER A 57 -21.07 -11.73 -34.44
CA SER A 57 -21.86 -10.57 -34.02
C SER A 57 -21.00 -9.33 -34.11
N GLU A 58 -21.37 -8.52 -35.08
CA GLU A 58 -20.82 -7.22 -35.43
C GLU A 58 -20.85 -6.27 -34.23
N CYS A 59 -19.72 -5.59 -34.02
CA CYS A 59 -19.62 -4.44 -33.14
C CYS A 59 -20.44 -3.30 -33.75
N ILE A 60 -21.53 -2.91 -33.08
CA ILE A 60 -22.20 -1.65 -33.38
C ILE A 60 -21.35 -0.54 -32.75
N ASP A 61 -20.72 0.26 -33.61
CA ASP A 61 -20.13 1.56 -33.27
C ASP A 61 -21.27 2.54 -32.94
N GLU A 62 -21.41 2.90 -31.66
CA GLU A 62 -22.04 4.14 -31.25
C GLU A 62 -21.04 4.90 -30.36
N ASP A 63 -20.56 6.03 -30.88
CA ASP A 63 -19.70 6.98 -30.22
C ASP A 63 -20.37 7.56 -28.95
N ASP A 64 -19.79 7.28 -27.77
CA ASP A 64 -19.83 8.22 -26.65
C ASP A 64 -18.57 8.04 -25.77
N PRO A 65 -17.60 8.97 -25.80
CA PRO A 65 -16.37 8.85 -25.04
C PRO A 65 -16.50 9.43 -23.63
N CYS A 66 -17.68 9.43 -22.98
CA CYS A 66 -17.80 10.00 -21.63
C CYS A 66 -19.03 9.47 -20.86
N SER A 67 -18.92 8.28 -20.24
CA SER A 67 -19.82 7.94 -19.13
C SER A 67 -19.05 7.36 -17.94
N LEU A 68 -18.57 8.28 -17.10
CA LEU A 68 -18.30 8.04 -15.69
C LEU A 68 -19.29 8.87 -14.89
N THR A 69 -20.59 8.58 -15.00
CA THR A 69 -21.61 9.18 -14.15
C THR A 69 -22.30 8.12 -13.31
N ASN A 70 -22.14 8.30 -11.99
CA ASN A 70 -23.02 7.96 -10.89
C ASN A 70 -23.84 6.66 -10.97
N ASP A 71 -23.34 5.61 -10.33
CA ASP A 71 -24.20 4.63 -9.64
C ASP A 71 -23.76 4.52 -8.18
N GLU A 72 -24.23 5.44 -7.36
CA GLU A 72 -24.48 5.17 -5.94
C GLU A 72 -25.85 4.49 -5.83
N GLN A 73 -25.85 3.17 -5.61
CA GLN A 73 -26.72 2.51 -4.62
C GLN A 73 -26.46 1.00 -4.57
N HIS A 74 -26.00 0.53 -3.40
CA HIS A 74 -26.16 -0.81 -2.84
C HIS A 74 -26.00 -2.04 -3.77
N SER A 75 -24.83 -2.69 -3.73
CA SER A 75 -24.77 -4.16 -3.56
C SER A 75 -23.36 -4.68 -3.30
N THR A 76 -23.20 -5.30 -2.15
CA THR A 76 -22.21 -6.34 -1.88
C THR A 76 -22.51 -7.56 -2.74
N ALA A 77 -21.84 -7.70 -3.89
CA ALA A 77 -21.65 -8.99 -4.56
C ALA A 77 -20.51 -8.90 -5.57
N LEU A 78 -19.52 -9.77 -5.40
CA LEU A 78 -18.50 -10.10 -6.40
C LEU A 78 -19.20 -10.71 -7.61
N THR A 79 -19.34 -9.95 -8.69
CA THR A 79 -19.78 -10.50 -9.98
C THR A 79 -18.60 -10.46 -10.94
N ALA A 80 -18.41 -11.55 -11.68
CA ALA A 80 -17.34 -11.72 -12.69
C ALA A 80 -17.29 -10.50 -13.62
N PRO A 81 -16.09 -10.07 -14.07
CA PRO A 81 -15.98 -8.88 -14.92
C PRO A 81 -16.77 -9.13 -16.21
N ALA A 82 -17.74 -8.25 -16.46
CA ALA A 82 -18.31 -8.10 -17.79
C ALA A 82 -17.14 -7.91 -18.78
N SER A 83 -17.26 -8.47 -19.99
CA SER A 83 -16.26 -8.36 -21.04
C SER A 83 -15.96 -6.88 -21.33
N GLU A 84 -14.89 -6.36 -20.73
CA GLU A 84 -14.44 -4.99 -20.98
C GLU A 84 -14.03 -4.87 -22.45
N CYS A 85 -14.54 -3.86 -23.15
CA CYS A 85 -14.22 -3.65 -24.56
C CYS A 85 -12.70 -3.57 -24.75
N PRO A 86 -12.09 -4.23 -25.75
CA PRO A 86 -10.64 -4.27 -25.94
C PRO A 86 -9.97 -2.89 -25.97
N GLY A 87 -10.65 -1.86 -26.50
CA GLY A 87 -10.14 -0.48 -26.52
C GLY A 87 -9.95 0.15 -25.14
N LYS A 88 -10.80 -0.20 -24.15
CA LYS A 88 -10.71 0.31 -22.78
C LYS A 88 -9.51 -0.27 -22.04
N LEU A 89 -9.26 -1.57 -22.22
CA LEU A 89 -8.09 -2.26 -21.68
C LEU A 89 -6.78 -1.66 -22.23
N ALA A 90 -6.70 -1.44 -23.54
CA ALA A 90 -5.53 -0.81 -24.16
C ALA A 90 -5.27 0.61 -23.64
N MET A 91 -6.33 1.39 -23.39
CA MET A 91 -6.21 2.71 -22.77
C MET A 91 -5.68 2.63 -21.33
N TYR A 92 -6.18 1.69 -20.52
CA TYR A 92 -5.67 1.49 -19.17
C TYR A 92 -4.19 1.09 -19.16
N ASP A 93 -3.78 0.15 -20.01
CA ASP A 93 -2.38 -0.26 -20.11
C ASP A 93 -1.47 0.92 -20.49
N LYS A 94 -1.91 1.78 -21.41
CA LYS A 94 -1.20 3.01 -21.78
C LYS A 94 -1.07 3.97 -20.60
N LEU A 95 -2.14 4.21 -19.84
CA LEU A 95 -2.12 5.11 -18.69
C LEU A 95 -1.27 4.56 -17.52
N ILE A 96 -1.31 3.24 -17.30
CA ILE A 96 -0.42 2.56 -16.35
C ILE A 96 1.03 2.75 -16.78
N ALA A 97 1.35 2.60 -18.07
CA ALA A 97 2.71 2.84 -18.57
C ALA A 97 3.16 4.29 -18.30
N VAL A 98 2.29 5.28 -18.56
CA VAL A 98 2.58 6.70 -18.26
C VAL A 98 2.87 6.91 -16.76
N TYR A 99 2.13 6.26 -15.86
CA TYR A 99 2.42 6.31 -14.42
C TYR A 99 3.83 5.79 -14.09
N PHE A 100 4.20 4.61 -14.61
CA PHE A 100 5.53 4.04 -14.33
C PHE A 100 6.65 4.88 -14.96
N GLU A 101 6.41 5.44 -16.14
CA GLU A 101 7.36 6.28 -16.86
C GLU A 101 7.56 7.66 -16.24
N LYS A 102 6.50 8.30 -15.71
CA LYS A 102 6.53 9.71 -15.25
C LYS A 102 6.40 9.94 -13.74
N PHE A 103 6.03 8.92 -12.94
CA PHE A 103 5.76 9.11 -11.50
C PHE A 103 6.45 8.08 -10.59
N HIS A 104 6.49 6.81 -10.99
CA HIS A 104 6.96 5.71 -10.14
C HIS A 104 8.39 5.87 -9.61
N HIS A 105 9.30 6.44 -10.40
CA HIS A 105 10.69 6.66 -9.99
C HIS A 105 10.83 7.69 -8.86
N HIS A 106 9.85 8.57 -8.70
CA HIS A 106 9.77 9.51 -7.58
C HIS A 106 8.97 8.96 -6.38
N TRP A 107 8.07 8.02 -6.62
CA TRP A 107 7.19 7.43 -5.61
C TRP A 107 6.99 5.92 -5.87
N PRO A 108 8.03 5.08 -5.67
CA PRO A 108 7.98 3.66 -5.98
C PRO A 108 7.24 2.87 -4.89
N ILE A 109 5.94 3.13 -4.80
CA ILE A 109 5.01 2.55 -3.83
C ILE A 109 4.40 1.25 -4.35
N VAL A 110 4.26 1.11 -5.67
CA VAL A 110 3.59 0.00 -6.35
C VAL A 110 4.58 -0.78 -7.19
N HIS A 111 4.51 -2.11 -7.16
CA HIS A 111 5.33 -2.96 -8.03
C HIS A 111 4.66 -3.11 -9.40
N GLU A 112 5.40 -2.86 -10.48
CA GLU A 112 4.85 -2.88 -11.85
C GLU A 112 4.23 -4.23 -12.21
N LYS A 113 4.89 -5.33 -11.86
CA LYS A 113 4.37 -6.66 -12.18
C LYS A 113 3.16 -7.01 -11.32
N SER A 114 3.03 -6.44 -10.11
CA SER A 114 1.90 -6.77 -9.24
C SER A 114 0.62 -6.12 -9.74
N ILE A 115 0.68 -4.90 -10.27
CA ILE A 115 -0.52 -4.19 -10.76
C ILE A 115 -1.03 -4.73 -12.10
N ARG A 116 -0.20 -5.46 -12.85
CA ARG A 116 -0.59 -6.13 -14.10
C ARG A 116 -1.16 -7.54 -13.90
N LEU A 117 -1.30 -8.02 -12.66
CA LEU A 117 -1.95 -9.29 -12.38
C LEU A 117 -3.47 -9.21 -12.61
N ARG A 118 -4.10 -10.35 -12.94
CA ARG A 118 -5.54 -10.38 -13.27
C ARG A 118 -6.47 -10.02 -12.10
N ASN A 119 -6.02 -10.20 -10.85
CA ASN A 119 -6.86 -10.07 -9.65
C ASN A 119 -6.48 -8.86 -8.79
N VAL A 120 -5.96 -7.80 -9.39
CA VAL A 120 -5.54 -6.61 -8.65
C VAL A 120 -6.78 -5.84 -8.16
N PRO A 121 -6.81 -5.43 -6.88
CA PRO A 121 -7.92 -4.63 -6.38
C PRO A 121 -8.12 -3.35 -7.19
N GLN A 122 -9.36 -3.14 -7.63
CA GLN A 122 -9.74 -2.06 -8.55
C GLN A 122 -9.44 -0.66 -8.01
N VAL A 123 -9.42 -0.48 -6.69
CA VAL A 123 -9.05 0.79 -6.05
C VAL A 123 -7.64 1.26 -6.43
N LEU A 124 -6.68 0.33 -6.46
CA LEU A 124 -5.30 0.64 -6.79
C LEU A 124 -5.13 0.90 -8.28
N VAL A 125 -5.72 0.04 -9.12
CA VAL A 125 -5.71 0.20 -10.59
C VAL A 125 -6.30 1.54 -10.99
N LYS A 126 -7.50 1.87 -10.49
CA LYS A 126 -8.16 3.15 -10.78
C LYS A 126 -7.32 4.34 -10.32
N THR A 127 -6.67 4.25 -9.15
CA THR A 127 -5.78 5.32 -8.66
C THR A 127 -4.59 5.52 -9.59
N VAL A 128 -3.89 4.45 -9.96
CA VAL A 128 -2.72 4.49 -10.84
C VAL A 128 -3.07 4.99 -12.23
N VAL A 129 -4.16 4.50 -12.82
CA VAL A 129 -4.70 4.97 -14.09
C VAL A 129 -5.05 6.46 -14.03
N THR A 130 -5.69 6.92 -12.95
CA THR A 130 -6.08 8.33 -12.81
C THR A 130 -4.87 9.25 -12.68
N ILE A 131 -3.83 8.82 -11.96
CA ILE A 131 -2.56 9.54 -11.91
C ILE A 131 -1.91 9.53 -13.30
N GLY A 132 -1.88 8.40 -14.01
CA GLY A 132 -1.43 8.32 -15.40
C GLY A 132 -2.17 9.29 -16.33
N LEU A 133 -3.48 9.43 -16.16
CA LEU A 133 -4.32 10.38 -16.90
C LEU A 133 -3.93 11.83 -16.59
N TYR A 134 -3.70 12.15 -15.31
CA TYR A 134 -3.21 13.47 -14.90
C TYR A 134 -1.85 13.81 -15.51
N LEU A 135 -1.00 12.81 -15.73
CA LEU A 135 0.34 12.98 -16.31
C LEU A 135 0.35 13.06 -17.84
N THR A 136 -0.82 12.98 -18.47
CA THR A 136 -0.97 13.33 -19.88
C THR A 136 -0.89 14.85 -20.02
N ASP A 137 -0.17 15.34 -21.04
CA ASP A 137 -0.02 16.78 -21.32
C ASP A 137 -1.30 17.39 -21.94
N ASN A 138 -2.47 16.90 -21.52
CA ASN A 138 -3.79 17.29 -21.97
C ASN A 138 -4.58 17.91 -20.81
N THR A 139 -4.95 19.17 -20.94
CA THR A 139 -5.62 19.96 -19.90
C THR A 139 -6.99 19.39 -19.50
N GLU A 140 -7.76 18.86 -20.45
CA GLU A 140 -9.08 18.28 -20.17
C GLU A 140 -8.95 16.98 -19.38
N ALA A 141 -8.04 16.10 -19.81
CA ALA A 141 -7.68 14.88 -19.10
C ALA A 141 -7.17 15.17 -17.69
N GLN A 142 -6.32 16.18 -17.53
CA GLN A 142 -5.84 16.64 -16.22
C GLN A 142 -6.97 17.11 -15.32
N ASN A 143 -7.90 17.92 -15.83
CA ASN A 143 -9.03 18.41 -15.05
C ASN A 143 -9.99 17.29 -14.65
N MET A 144 -10.21 16.33 -15.54
CA MET A 144 -10.98 15.12 -15.23
C MET A 144 -10.29 14.31 -14.12
N ALA A 145 -8.99 14.05 -14.25
CA ALA A 145 -8.21 13.31 -13.26
C ALA A 145 -8.21 14.00 -11.89
N LYS A 146 -8.10 15.34 -11.83
CA LYS A 146 -8.20 16.10 -10.58
C LYS A 146 -9.55 15.86 -9.88
N LYS A 147 -10.66 16.01 -10.59
CA LYS A 147 -12.01 15.77 -10.04
C LYS A 147 -12.18 14.34 -9.55
N THR A 148 -11.66 13.36 -10.30
CA THR A 148 -11.70 11.95 -9.91
C THR A 148 -10.87 11.68 -8.65
N LEU A 149 -9.67 12.27 -8.54
CA LEU A 149 -8.81 12.14 -7.35
C LEU A 149 -9.46 12.79 -6.11
N GLU A 150 -10.13 13.92 -6.25
CA GLU A 150 -10.91 14.53 -5.17
C GLU A 150 -12.03 13.59 -4.68
N GLY A 151 -12.73 12.92 -5.60
CA GLY A 151 -13.70 11.88 -5.27
C GLY A 151 -13.08 10.69 -4.53
N PHE A 152 -11.89 10.24 -4.95
CA PHE A 152 -11.17 9.17 -4.26
C PHE A 152 -10.75 9.57 -2.83
N LEU A 153 -10.31 10.80 -2.61
CA LEU A 153 -9.94 11.27 -1.27
C LEU A 153 -11.12 11.20 -0.29
N HIS A 154 -12.33 11.51 -0.74
CA HIS A 154 -13.53 11.36 0.09
C HIS A 154 -13.77 9.88 0.47
N GLN A 155 -13.68 8.98 -0.50
CA GLN A 155 -13.83 7.53 -0.26
C GLN A 155 -12.73 6.99 0.67
N SER A 156 -11.51 7.51 0.52
CA SER A 156 -10.37 7.18 1.36
C SER A 156 -10.56 7.62 2.81
N GLY A 157 -11.22 8.76 3.06
CA GLY A 157 -11.62 9.16 4.42
C GLY A 157 -12.53 8.12 5.10
N ASN A 158 -13.52 7.60 4.37
CA ASN A 158 -14.41 6.56 4.89
C ASN A 158 -13.68 5.23 5.13
N ALA A 159 -12.81 4.82 4.21
CA ALA A 159 -11.98 3.63 4.37
C ALA A 159 -11.05 3.74 5.60
N LEU A 160 -10.41 4.89 5.79
CA LEU A 160 -9.55 5.15 6.94
C LEU A 160 -10.32 5.11 8.27
N ALA A 161 -11.57 5.61 8.31
CA ALA A 161 -12.39 5.50 9.52
C ALA A 161 -12.71 4.03 9.87
N ALA A 162 -12.98 3.20 8.87
CA ALA A 162 -13.18 1.76 9.07
C ALA A 162 -11.89 1.07 9.56
N PHE A 163 -10.74 1.36 8.95
CA PHE A 163 -9.45 0.84 9.41
C PHE A 163 -9.09 1.30 10.81
N MET A 164 -9.42 2.54 11.18
CA MET A 164 -9.18 3.06 12.52
C MET A 164 -9.96 2.24 13.55
N THR A 165 -11.23 1.95 13.27
CA THR A 165 -12.06 1.08 14.12
C THR A 165 -11.47 -0.33 14.24
N MET A 166 -10.95 -0.89 13.15
CA MET A 166 -10.29 -2.21 13.16
C MET A 166 -8.98 -2.19 13.95
N GLY A 167 -8.17 -1.13 13.79
CA GLY A 167 -6.90 -0.96 14.47
C GLY A 167 -7.06 -0.73 15.97
N GLU A 168 -8.01 0.08 16.39
CA GLU A 168 -8.33 0.30 17.82
C GLU A 168 -8.85 -0.98 18.49
N ALA A 169 -9.50 -1.87 17.73
CA ALA A 169 -9.88 -3.19 18.20
C ALA A 169 -8.71 -4.20 18.20
N GLY A 170 -7.50 -3.81 17.78
CA GLY A 170 -6.33 -4.68 17.71
C GLY A 170 -6.42 -5.75 16.61
N ARG A 171 -7.21 -5.50 15.55
CA ARG A 171 -7.46 -6.43 14.44
C ARG A 171 -6.82 -6.00 13.13
N LEU A 172 -6.11 -4.88 13.10
CA LEU A 172 -5.42 -4.40 11.91
C LEU A 172 -3.97 -4.87 11.94
N ALA A 173 -3.52 -5.47 10.84
CA ALA A 173 -2.16 -5.94 10.66
C ALA A 173 -1.74 -5.78 9.18
N PRO A 174 -0.44 -5.91 8.85
CA PRO A 174 0.00 -5.95 7.47
C PRO A 174 -0.54 -7.22 6.83
N GLU A 175 -1.51 -7.09 5.93
CA GLU A 175 -2.12 -8.20 5.19
C GLU A 175 -2.24 -7.84 3.70
N PRO A 176 -2.19 -8.81 2.77
CA PRO A 176 -2.21 -8.52 1.34
C PRO A 176 -3.48 -7.83 0.87
N GLU A 177 -4.59 -8.07 1.57
CA GLU A 177 -5.87 -7.42 1.30
C GLU A 177 -5.87 -5.93 1.64
N HIS A 178 -5.11 -5.53 2.67
CA HIS A 178 -5.03 -4.13 3.11
C HIS A 178 -4.04 -3.32 2.27
N LEU A 179 -2.97 -3.96 1.77
CA LEU A 179 -1.86 -3.28 1.10
C LEU A 179 -2.32 -2.40 -0.09
N PRO A 180 -3.13 -2.89 -1.05
CA PRO A 180 -3.57 -2.09 -2.20
C PRO A 180 -4.39 -0.87 -1.79
N GLN A 181 -5.15 -0.97 -0.70
CA GLN A 181 -5.93 0.14 -0.17
C GLN A 181 -5.01 1.20 0.45
N PHE A 182 -4.01 0.80 1.24
CA PHE A 182 -3.03 1.74 1.79
C PHE A 182 -2.17 2.40 0.70
N GLN A 183 -1.73 1.65 -0.30
CA GLN A 183 -1.00 2.18 -1.45
C GLN A 183 -1.85 3.19 -2.21
N ALA A 184 -3.11 2.88 -2.50
CA ALA A 184 -4.02 3.79 -3.19
C ALA A 184 -4.24 5.09 -2.40
N ILE A 185 -4.51 4.99 -1.10
CA ILE A 185 -4.71 6.17 -0.24
C ILE A 185 -3.45 7.05 -0.22
N LEU A 186 -2.26 6.46 -0.07
CA LEU A 186 -1.01 7.22 -0.08
C LEU A 186 -0.77 7.90 -1.43
N LEU A 187 -0.99 7.20 -2.54
CA LEU A 187 -0.85 7.76 -3.89
C LEU A 187 -1.81 8.94 -4.12
N GLN A 188 -3.07 8.81 -3.68
CA GLN A 188 -4.05 9.89 -3.74
C GLN A 188 -3.61 11.07 -2.86
N ALA A 189 -3.06 10.80 -1.68
CA ALA A 189 -2.59 11.83 -0.77
C ALA A 189 -1.40 12.62 -1.35
N ILE A 190 -0.46 11.95 -2.00
CA ILE A 190 0.68 12.58 -2.68
C ILE A 190 0.22 13.59 -3.74
N MET A 191 -0.95 13.38 -4.35
CA MET A 191 -1.50 14.28 -5.36
C MET A 191 -2.17 15.54 -4.79
N ILE A 192 -2.45 15.61 -3.48
CA ILE A 192 -3.19 16.72 -2.85
C ILE A 192 -2.67 18.12 -3.23
N PRO A 193 -1.34 18.39 -3.21
CA PRO A 193 -0.82 19.72 -3.56
C PRO A 193 -1.14 20.18 -4.99
N ARG A 194 -1.65 19.28 -5.85
CA ARG A 194 -2.03 19.55 -7.25
C ARG A 194 -3.54 19.61 -7.47
N LEU A 195 -4.31 19.33 -6.42
CA LEU A 195 -5.77 19.42 -6.43
C LEU A 195 -6.20 20.87 -6.10
N THR A 196 -7.49 21.15 -6.21
CA THR A 196 -8.03 22.51 -5.96
C THR A 196 -7.80 22.96 -4.51
N GLU A 197 -8.02 24.25 -4.19
CA GLU A 197 -7.81 24.79 -2.83
C GLU A 197 -8.63 24.05 -1.73
N TYR A 198 -9.70 23.34 -2.09
CA TYR A 198 -10.47 22.48 -1.19
C TYR A 198 -9.71 21.22 -0.73
N GLY A 199 -8.60 20.86 -1.40
CA GLY A 199 -7.81 19.68 -1.12
C GLY A 199 -7.03 19.72 0.19
N LEU A 200 -6.75 20.91 0.75
CA LEU A 200 -5.87 21.03 1.92
C LEU A 200 -6.49 20.52 3.22
N ALA A 201 -7.71 20.93 3.56
CA ALA A 201 -8.37 20.49 4.79
C ALA A 201 -8.55 18.96 4.78
N THR A 202 -8.96 18.44 3.62
CA THR A 202 -8.98 17.01 3.34
C THR A 202 -7.60 16.39 3.49
N GLY A 203 -6.55 17.05 3.01
CA GLY A 203 -5.19 16.55 3.11
C GLY A 203 -4.64 16.45 4.53
N LEU A 204 -4.87 17.46 5.36
CA LEU A 204 -4.49 17.42 6.78
C LEU A 204 -5.23 16.29 7.52
N MET A 205 -6.52 16.11 7.21
CA MET A 205 -7.30 15.00 7.74
C MET A 205 -6.74 13.65 7.28
N ILE A 206 -6.47 13.47 5.98
CA ILE A 206 -5.94 12.23 5.41
C ILE A 206 -4.54 11.93 5.98
N ASP A 207 -3.63 12.89 6.03
CA ASP A 207 -2.30 12.72 6.63
C ASP A 207 -2.40 12.21 8.08
N SER A 208 -3.26 12.86 8.89
CA SER A 208 -3.48 12.47 10.28
C SER A 208 -4.10 11.07 10.42
N MET A 209 -5.14 10.78 9.65
CA MET A 209 -5.86 9.50 9.73
C MET A 209 -4.99 8.35 9.19
N LEU A 210 -4.31 8.55 8.07
CA LEU A 210 -3.41 7.56 7.46
C LEU A 210 -2.25 7.26 8.40
N SER A 211 -1.58 8.29 8.94
CA SER A 211 -0.51 8.13 9.95
C SER A 211 -0.96 7.25 11.10
N ARG A 212 -2.16 7.50 11.65
CA ARG A 212 -2.71 6.73 12.77
C ARG A 212 -3.03 5.30 12.38
N VAL A 213 -3.67 5.09 11.22
CA VAL A 213 -4.04 3.76 10.71
C VAL A 213 -2.82 2.91 10.44
N LEU A 214 -1.81 3.46 9.77
CA LEU A 214 -0.56 2.77 9.45
C LEU A 214 0.22 2.40 10.73
N LEU A 215 0.20 3.28 11.74
CA LEU A 215 0.77 2.99 13.05
C LEU A 215 0.04 1.83 13.74
N LEU A 216 -1.30 1.84 13.74
CA LEU A 216 -2.12 0.77 14.31
C LEU A 216 -1.94 -0.57 13.56
N ALA A 217 -1.71 -0.50 12.26
CA ALA A 217 -1.40 -1.67 11.42
C ALA A 217 0.00 -2.23 11.67
N GLY A 218 0.87 -1.53 12.40
CA GLY A 218 2.22 -2.00 12.69
C GLY A 218 3.18 -1.98 11.50
N ILE A 219 2.87 -1.24 10.43
CA ILE A 219 3.69 -1.24 9.20
C ILE A 219 5.06 -0.57 9.38
N TYR A 220 5.32 0.07 10.52
CA TYR A 220 6.61 0.67 10.82
C TYR A 220 7.53 -0.25 11.63
N ASP A 221 7.09 -1.47 11.95
CA ASP A 221 7.87 -2.45 12.70
C ASP A 221 8.23 -3.66 11.81
N GLN A 222 9.54 -3.85 11.57
CA GLN A 222 10.06 -4.91 10.72
C GLN A 222 9.63 -6.31 11.19
N SER A 223 9.54 -6.52 12.50
CA SER A 223 9.18 -7.84 13.05
C SER A 223 7.72 -8.19 12.72
N ILE A 224 6.83 -7.19 12.72
CA ILE A 224 5.43 -7.34 12.35
C ILE A 224 5.30 -7.59 10.84
N ILE A 225 6.02 -6.84 10.00
CA ILE A 225 6.05 -7.07 8.54
C ILE A 225 6.57 -8.47 8.21
N ASN A 226 7.67 -8.91 8.85
CA ASN A 226 8.25 -10.23 8.62
C ASN A 226 7.27 -11.33 9.03
N ALA A 227 6.62 -11.19 10.19
CA ALA A 227 5.63 -12.16 10.67
C ALA A 227 4.43 -12.27 9.72
N ALA A 228 3.97 -11.16 9.16
CA ALA A 228 2.92 -11.15 8.14
C ALA A 228 3.38 -11.87 6.87
N SER A 229 4.59 -11.60 6.38
CA SER A 229 5.06 -12.08 5.07
C SER A 229 5.29 -13.59 4.99
N ILE A 230 5.42 -14.28 6.12
CA ILE A 230 5.71 -15.73 6.18
C ILE A 230 4.42 -16.58 6.26
N ARG A 231 3.23 -15.96 6.26
CA ARG A 231 1.98 -16.71 6.41
C ARG A 231 1.71 -17.61 5.18
N PHE A 232 1.61 -18.91 5.44
CA PHE A 232 1.53 -19.99 4.43
C PHE A 232 0.18 -20.08 3.70
N ASP A 233 -0.84 -19.33 4.12
CA ASP A 233 -2.16 -19.28 3.51
C ASP A 233 -2.20 -18.45 2.21
N TRP A 234 -1.15 -17.72 1.88
CA TRP A 234 -1.10 -16.82 0.72
C TRP A 234 -0.42 -17.47 -0.49
N GLN A 235 -1.11 -18.42 -1.13
CA GLN A 235 -0.57 -19.22 -2.25
C GLN A 235 -0.35 -18.42 -3.55
N HIS A 236 -0.78 -17.17 -3.62
CA HIS A 236 -0.77 -16.35 -4.85
C HIS A 236 0.07 -15.07 -4.75
N LEU A 237 0.96 -14.96 -3.76
CA LEU A 237 1.73 -13.75 -3.50
C LEU A 237 3.21 -14.11 -3.27
N ASP A 238 4.11 -13.32 -3.83
CA ASP A 238 5.55 -13.39 -3.51
C ASP A 238 5.77 -12.75 -2.13
N PRO A 239 6.16 -13.52 -1.09
CA PRO A 239 6.38 -13.01 0.27
C PRO A 239 7.35 -11.83 0.35
N LEU A 240 8.40 -11.85 -0.48
CA LEU A 240 9.42 -10.81 -0.47
C LEU A 240 8.93 -9.55 -1.18
N THR A 241 8.11 -9.69 -2.24
CA THR A 241 7.40 -8.54 -2.83
C THR A 241 6.45 -7.91 -1.82
N LEU A 242 5.71 -8.71 -1.05
CA LEU A 242 4.83 -8.18 -0.02
C LEU A 242 5.60 -7.42 1.07
N ARG A 243 6.67 -8.03 1.59
CA ARG A 243 7.56 -7.43 2.58
C ARG A 243 8.10 -6.08 2.11
N ASP A 244 8.72 -6.05 0.92
CA ASP A 244 9.33 -4.84 0.37
C ASP A 244 8.28 -3.76 0.06
N SER A 245 7.07 -4.16 -0.36
CA SER A 245 5.94 -3.22 -0.56
C SER A 245 5.52 -2.53 0.74
N TYR A 246 5.49 -3.25 1.86
CA TYR A 246 5.19 -2.65 3.17
C TYR A 246 6.32 -1.75 3.68
N GLN A 247 7.58 -2.15 3.49
CA GLN A 247 8.75 -1.32 3.80
C GLN A 247 8.72 -0.01 3.02
N ARG A 248 8.44 -0.08 1.71
CA ARG A 248 8.24 1.10 0.85
C ARG A 248 7.06 1.92 1.31
N LEU A 249 5.91 1.32 1.60
CA LEU A 249 4.73 2.04 2.09
C LEU A 249 5.06 2.88 3.34
N ALA A 250 5.75 2.29 4.33
CA ALA A 250 6.17 3.00 5.54
C ALA A 250 7.14 4.15 5.24
N LEU A 251 8.16 3.88 4.42
CA LEU A 251 9.20 4.85 4.08
C LEU A 251 8.66 6.01 3.23
N PHE A 252 7.85 5.73 2.22
CA PHE A 252 7.26 6.75 1.34
C PHE A 252 6.09 7.48 2.01
N HIS A 253 5.43 6.88 2.99
CA HIS A 253 4.54 7.63 3.88
C HIS A 253 5.30 8.70 4.67
N PHE A 254 6.47 8.37 5.24
CA PHE A 254 7.32 9.38 5.90
C PHE A 254 7.73 10.48 4.93
N LYS A 255 8.18 10.12 3.72
CA LYS A 255 8.53 11.10 2.67
C LYS A 255 7.35 12.02 2.36
N PHE A 256 6.15 11.46 2.14
CA PHE A 256 4.94 12.23 1.92
C PHE A 256 4.65 13.17 3.09
N HIS A 257 4.68 12.67 4.32
CA HIS A 257 4.45 13.47 5.52
C HIS A 257 5.41 14.65 5.57
N ALA A 258 6.71 14.41 5.39
CA ALA A 258 7.71 15.46 5.45
C ALA A 258 7.47 16.57 4.42
N PHE A 259 7.23 16.17 3.17
CA PHE A 259 6.90 17.09 2.09
C PHE A 259 5.59 17.84 2.34
N PHE A 260 4.53 17.14 2.74
CA PHE A 260 3.21 17.73 2.95
C PHE A 260 3.19 18.74 4.10
N GLN A 261 3.94 18.49 5.17
CA GLN A 261 4.08 19.43 6.28
C GLN A 261 4.78 20.74 5.85
N VAL A 262 5.84 20.64 5.03
CA VAL A 262 6.52 21.81 4.47
C VAL A 262 5.63 22.56 3.49
N PHE A 263 4.88 21.85 2.64
CA PHE A 263 3.89 22.44 1.75
C PHE A 263 2.82 23.22 2.53
N CYS A 264 2.26 22.63 3.60
CA CYS A 264 1.28 23.29 4.46
C CYS A 264 1.88 24.53 5.14
N ARG A 265 3.12 24.44 5.63
CA ARG A 265 3.84 25.55 6.26
C ARG A 265 4.04 26.72 5.30
N ALA A 266 4.45 26.44 4.06
CA ALA A 266 4.67 27.45 3.03
C ALA A 266 3.37 28.19 2.65
N ARG A 267 2.23 27.49 2.62
CA ARG A 267 0.92 28.08 2.32
C ARG A 267 0.28 28.76 3.53
N TYR A 268 0.58 28.30 4.75
CA TYR A 268 -0.01 28.78 6.00
C TYR A 268 1.05 29.00 7.08
N PRO A 269 1.51 30.26 7.28
CA PRO A 269 2.55 30.61 8.25
C PRO A 269 2.17 30.41 9.73
N TRP A 270 0.97 29.93 10.04
CA TRP A 270 0.57 29.49 11.38
C TRP A 270 0.59 27.97 11.56
N HIS A 271 0.67 27.20 10.47
CA HIS A 271 0.77 25.75 10.51
C HIS A 271 2.08 25.34 11.19
N ARG A 272 2.01 24.43 12.16
CA ARG A 272 3.20 23.85 12.80
C ARG A 272 3.46 22.49 12.21
N ILE A 273 4.74 22.17 12.04
CA ILE A 273 5.10 20.86 11.52
C ILE A 273 4.67 19.81 12.54
N SER A 274 3.88 18.86 12.05
CA SER A 274 3.38 17.78 12.87
C SER A 274 4.51 16.83 13.30
N GLY A 275 4.48 16.42 14.56
CA GLY A 275 5.33 15.34 15.09
C GLY A 275 4.66 13.96 14.99
N LEU A 276 3.62 13.81 14.16
CA LEU A 276 2.92 12.53 13.98
C LEU A 276 3.87 11.46 13.45
N MET A 277 4.74 11.82 12.51
CA MET A 277 5.76 10.95 11.95
C MET A 277 7.15 11.46 12.29
N GLU A 278 7.88 10.70 13.09
CA GLU A 278 9.29 10.94 13.38
C GLU A 278 10.16 9.81 12.80
N PRO A 279 11.40 10.09 12.35
CA PRO A 279 12.29 9.07 11.80
C PRO A 279 12.54 7.88 12.72
N SER A 280 12.41 8.07 14.04
CA SER A 280 12.52 7.01 15.04
C SER A 280 11.40 5.96 14.93
N LEU A 281 10.28 6.30 14.30
CA LEU A 281 9.19 5.34 14.06
C LEU A 281 9.55 4.34 12.97
N LEU A 282 10.47 4.66 12.04
CA LEU A 282 10.89 3.79 10.93
C LEU A 282 11.76 2.63 11.41
N ARG A 283 11.18 1.71 12.18
CA ARG A 283 11.80 0.47 12.67
C ARG A 283 11.72 -0.63 11.61
N ILE A 284 11.96 -0.25 10.37
CA ILE A 284 12.02 -1.10 9.19
C ILE A 284 13.46 -1.16 8.66
N GLU A 285 13.79 -2.25 8.00
CA GLU A 285 15.02 -2.34 7.19
C GLU A 285 14.88 -1.54 5.90
N LEU A 286 16.01 -1.26 5.25
CA LEU A 286 16.04 -0.67 3.92
C LEU A 286 15.34 -1.62 2.91
N PRO A 287 14.34 -1.13 2.15
CA PRO A 287 13.80 -1.88 1.03
C PRO A 287 14.88 -2.04 -0.06
N MET A 288 14.64 -2.93 -1.02
CA MET A 288 15.56 -3.12 -2.15
C MET A 288 15.74 -1.81 -2.93
N PRO A 289 16.93 -1.53 -3.49
CA PRO A 289 17.10 -0.46 -4.46
C PRO A 289 16.08 -0.56 -5.61
N LEU A 290 15.57 0.57 -6.08
CA LEU A 290 14.50 0.62 -7.10
C LEU A 290 14.84 -0.21 -8.36
N ALA A 291 16.08 -0.12 -8.85
CA ALA A 291 16.54 -0.86 -10.02
C ALA A 291 16.41 -2.39 -9.84
N LEU A 292 16.63 -2.90 -8.63
CA LEU A 292 16.48 -4.32 -8.33
C LEU A 292 15.01 -4.70 -8.13
N TRP A 293 14.22 -3.78 -7.56
CA TRP A 293 12.80 -3.98 -7.33
C TRP A 293 12.03 -4.18 -8.63
N ASP A 294 12.19 -3.29 -9.60
CA ASP A 294 11.43 -3.34 -10.86
C ASP A 294 11.83 -4.56 -11.73
N LEU A 295 13.10 -4.98 -11.65
CA LEU A 295 13.60 -6.13 -12.41
C LEU A 295 13.17 -7.48 -11.80
N ARG A 296 12.85 -7.51 -10.51
CA ARG A 296 12.57 -8.76 -9.79
C ARG A 296 11.34 -9.50 -10.34
N PRO A 297 11.42 -10.79 -10.68
CA PRO A 297 10.24 -11.57 -11.05
C PRO A 297 9.36 -11.84 -9.82
N ILE A 298 8.04 -11.93 -10.02
CA ILE A 298 7.14 -12.41 -8.97
C ILE A 298 7.26 -13.94 -8.92
N SER A 299 7.69 -14.46 -7.78
CA SER A 299 7.82 -15.90 -7.54
C SER A 299 6.67 -16.38 -6.65
N PHE A 300 6.00 -17.47 -7.02
CA PHE A 300 4.91 -18.02 -6.24
C PHE A 300 5.40 -19.17 -5.34
N PRO A 301 4.83 -19.35 -4.13
CA PRO A 301 5.29 -20.37 -3.17
C PRO A 301 5.20 -21.83 -3.66
N SER A 302 4.54 -22.11 -4.80
CA SER A 302 4.46 -23.46 -5.38
C SER A 302 5.80 -23.98 -5.90
N ASP A 303 6.80 -23.11 -6.06
CA ASP A 303 8.14 -23.48 -6.55
C ASP A 303 9.06 -24.02 -5.45
N GLY A 304 8.53 -24.70 -4.41
CA GLY A 304 9.29 -25.57 -3.47
C GLY A 304 10.51 -24.99 -2.74
N ALA A 305 10.84 -23.70 -2.93
CA ALA A 305 12.08 -23.07 -2.55
C ALA A 305 11.88 -21.58 -2.28
N THR A 306 10.75 -21.19 -1.69
CA THR A 306 10.74 -19.91 -0.98
C THR A 306 11.65 -20.10 0.23
N ASP A 307 12.91 -19.71 0.08
CA ASP A 307 13.91 -19.71 1.14
C ASP A 307 13.33 -18.92 2.31
N SER A 308 12.68 -19.62 3.24
CA SER A 308 12.27 -19.08 4.54
C SER A 308 13.50 -18.55 5.27
N ASN A 309 14.68 -19.07 4.91
CA ASN A 309 15.99 -18.54 5.27
C ASN A 309 16.26 -17.14 4.73
N ALA A 310 15.82 -16.74 3.52
CA ALA A 310 16.07 -15.40 2.98
C ALA A 310 15.32 -14.30 3.77
N ILE A 311 14.09 -14.59 4.22
CA ILE A 311 13.32 -13.69 5.11
C ILE A 311 13.89 -13.72 6.54
N SER A 312 14.34 -14.88 7.01
CA SER A 312 14.94 -15.06 8.35
C SER A 312 16.35 -14.45 8.49
N THR A 313 17.19 -14.50 7.45
CA THR A 313 18.51 -13.86 7.41
C THR A 313 18.45 -12.33 7.38
N ALA A 314 17.26 -11.75 7.18
CA ALA A 314 17.05 -10.31 7.23
C ALA A 314 17.06 -9.75 8.67
N GLY A 315 16.88 -10.60 9.69
CA GLY A 315 16.87 -10.20 11.11
C GLY A 315 18.19 -9.65 11.69
N GLY A 316 19.21 -9.43 10.86
CA GLY A 316 20.47 -8.79 11.22
C GLY A 316 20.81 -7.54 10.42
N ARG A 317 19.90 -7.05 9.57
CA ARG A 317 20.10 -5.79 8.84
C ARG A 317 19.74 -4.59 9.72
N GLN A 318 20.50 -3.52 9.54
CA GLN A 318 20.32 -2.28 10.29
C GLN A 318 18.97 -1.63 9.96
N LEU A 319 18.24 -1.19 10.99
CA LEU A 319 16.98 -0.49 10.81
C LEU A 319 17.24 0.98 10.48
N ILE A 320 16.33 1.62 9.73
CA ILE A 320 16.42 3.05 9.41
C ILE A 320 16.46 3.89 10.70
N SER A 321 15.60 3.56 11.68
CA SER A 321 15.63 4.21 13.00
C SER A 321 16.99 4.11 13.72
N ASP A 322 17.71 3.00 13.59
CA ASP A 322 19.06 2.86 14.18
C ASP A 322 20.06 3.76 13.45
N MET A 323 19.97 3.86 12.12
CA MET A 323 20.79 4.78 11.32
C MET A 323 20.56 6.24 11.74
N CYS A 324 19.29 6.62 11.91
CA CYS A 324 18.90 7.94 12.40
C CYS A 324 19.48 8.20 13.80
N GLN A 325 19.35 7.25 14.72
CA GLN A 325 19.88 7.39 16.08
C GLN A 325 21.40 7.54 16.09
N MET A 326 22.11 6.73 15.29
CA MET A 326 23.56 6.85 15.16
C MET A 326 23.97 8.22 14.61
N ALA A 327 23.31 8.73 13.57
CA ALA A 327 23.61 10.04 12.99
C ALA A 327 23.41 11.20 13.99
N VAL A 328 22.41 11.09 14.87
CA VAL A 328 22.20 12.04 15.97
C VAL A 328 23.33 11.94 17.00
N MET A 329 23.67 10.71 17.43
CA MET A 329 24.69 10.48 18.47
C MET A 329 26.11 10.85 18.03
N SER A 330 26.47 10.55 16.79
CA SER A 330 27.80 10.84 16.23
C SER A 330 27.99 12.32 15.90
N GLY A 331 26.90 13.10 15.86
CA GLY A 331 26.93 14.46 15.34
C GLY A 331 27.26 14.51 13.85
N ASP A 332 27.04 13.42 13.11
CA ASP A 332 27.40 13.35 11.69
C ASP A 332 26.66 14.44 10.90
N ASN A 333 27.43 15.10 10.04
CA ASN A 333 26.96 16.15 9.15
C ASN A 333 26.71 15.63 7.73
N LYS A 334 26.71 14.30 7.55
CA LYS A 334 26.41 13.66 6.28
C LYS A 334 24.98 13.11 6.23
N PRO A 335 24.35 13.15 5.04
CA PRO A 335 23.10 12.45 4.77
C PRO A 335 23.20 10.95 5.07
N LEU A 336 22.04 10.30 5.26
CA LEU A 336 21.97 8.86 5.41
C LEU A 336 22.17 8.16 4.05
N GLU A 337 23.42 8.07 3.59
CA GLU A 337 23.81 7.54 2.26
C GLU A 337 23.12 6.22 1.90
N PRO A 338 23.00 5.20 2.78
CA PRO A 338 22.34 3.95 2.41
C PRO A 338 20.83 4.08 2.14
N VAL A 339 20.19 5.14 2.67
CA VAL A 339 18.78 5.44 2.33
C VAL A 339 18.69 6.08 0.94
N ASP A 340 19.69 6.87 0.54
CA ASP A 340 19.73 7.49 -0.80
C ASP A 340 19.89 6.44 -1.92
N GLU A 341 20.41 5.24 -1.62
CA GLU A 341 20.43 4.11 -2.56
C GLU A 341 19.02 3.56 -2.87
N VAL A 342 18.07 3.72 -1.95
CA VAL A 342 16.66 3.34 -2.18
C VAL A 342 15.99 4.35 -3.10
N GLN A 343 16.18 5.63 -2.78
CA GLN A 343 15.75 6.75 -3.58
C GLN A 343 16.65 7.95 -3.32
N PRO A 344 17.24 8.56 -4.38
CA PRO A 344 18.01 9.79 -4.24
C PRO A 344 17.23 10.90 -3.51
N GLY A 345 17.86 11.51 -2.51
CA GLY A 345 17.32 12.63 -1.74
C GLY A 345 16.56 12.26 -0.48
N LEU A 346 16.24 10.98 -0.30
CA LEU A 346 15.48 10.52 0.85
C LEU A 346 16.34 10.44 2.13
N GLY A 347 17.62 10.07 1.99
CA GLY A 347 18.59 10.12 3.09
C GLY A 347 18.87 11.55 3.54
N VAL A 348 18.91 12.50 2.59
CA VAL A 348 18.98 13.95 2.88
C VAL A 348 17.73 14.41 3.61
N THR A 349 16.55 14.03 3.14
CA THR A 349 15.25 14.38 3.76
C THR A 349 15.18 13.94 5.22
N LEU A 350 15.54 12.68 5.51
CA LEU A 350 15.60 12.15 6.88
C LEU A 350 16.62 12.90 7.74
N TRP A 351 17.81 13.16 7.20
CA TRP A 351 18.87 13.85 7.92
C TRP A 351 18.46 15.29 8.29
N LEU A 352 17.90 16.05 7.35
CA LEU A 352 17.41 17.40 7.62
C LEU A 352 16.28 17.40 8.64
N TRP A 353 15.37 16.43 8.57
CA TRP A 353 14.30 16.28 9.56
C TRP A 353 14.86 16.08 10.97
N LEU A 354 15.93 15.29 11.13
CA LEU A 354 16.59 15.07 12.42
C LEU A 354 17.34 16.30 12.94
N LYS A 355 17.93 17.10 12.04
CA LYS A 355 18.77 18.25 12.40
C LYS A 355 17.99 19.56 12.55
N ARG A 356 16.72 19.61 12.12
CA ARG A 356 15.91 20.83 12.20
C ARG A 356 15.88 21.35 13.64
N THR A 357 16.14 22.65 13.78
CA THR A 357 16.12 23.32 15.09
C THR A 357 14.77 23.99 15.36
N SER A 358 14.00 24.25 14.32
CA SER A 358 12.66 24.83 14.36
C SER A 358 11.87 24.45 13.11
N ASP A 359 10.56 24.71 13.13
CA ASP A 359 9.67 24.51 11.97
C ASP A 359 10.02 25.43 10.79
N ASP A 360 10.76 26.52 11.05
CA ASP A 360 11.16 27.54 10.06
C ASP A 360 12.63 27.42 9.65
N ASP A 361 13.26 26.26 9.91
CA ASP A 361 14.65 26.04 9.50
C ASP A 361 14.77 26.18 7.96
N PRO A 362 15.49 27.21 7.46
CA PRO A 362 15.47 27.54 6.04
C PRO A 362 16.16 26.46 5.20
N ASN A 363 17.14 25.74 5.76
CA ASN A 363 17.81 24.65 5.06
C ASN A 363 16.87 23.44 4.91
N PHE A 364 16.12 23.13 5.97
CA PHE A 364 15.10 22.09 5.94
C PHE A 364 14.01 22.41 4.91
N VAL A 365 13.42 23.61 4.98
CA VAL A 365 12.32 24.01 4.08
C VAL A 365 12.76 24.07 2.61
N SER A 366 13.92 24.68 2.32
CA SER A 366 14.39 24.84 0.93
C SER A 366 14.64 23.50 0.25
N GLN A 367 15.34 22.58 0.92
CA GLN A 367 15.70 21.29 0.32
C GLN A 367 14.49 20.37 0.18
N ILE A 368 13.58 20.33 1.17
CA ILE A 368 12.35 19.53 1.05
C ILE A 368 11.47 20.02 -0.11
N ASN A 369 11.42 21.34 -0.35
CA ASN A 369 10.72 21.91 -1.49
C ASN A 369 11.37 21.54 -2.83
N GLU A 370 12.69 21.50 -2.90
CA GLU A 370 13.44 21.07 -4.10
C GLU A 370 13.11 19.61 -4.45
N PHE A 371 13.26 18.69 -3.50
CA PHE A 371 12.92 17.27 -3.69
C PHE A 371 11.44 17.04 -4.01
N GLY A 372 10.57 17.80 -3.36
CA GLY A 372 9.14 17.79 -3.61
C GLY A 372 8.77 18.27 -5.02
N SER A 373 9.48 19.26 -5.54
CA SER A 373 9.25 19.83 -6.87
C SER A 373 9.84 18.95 -7.98
N GLU A 374 11.01 18.35 -7.75
CA GLU A 374 11.65 17.36 -8.63
C GLU A 374 10.76 16.15 -8.87
N SER A 375 10.01 15.73 -7.84
CA SER A 375 9.07 14.61 -7.92
C SER A 375 7.94 14.79 -8.93
N PHE A 376 7.82 15.98 -9.53
CA PHE A 376 6.81 16.35 -10.52
C PHE A 376 7.41 17.23 -11.65
N GLN A 377 8.74 17.22 -11.84
CA GLN A 377 9.37 17.96 -12.94
C GLN A 377 8.84 17.49 -14.29
N GLY A 378 8.54 18.45 -15.19
CA GLY A 378 7.89 18.20 -16.48
C GLY A 378 6.38 18.46 -16.49
N ILE A 379 5.77 18.78 -15.34
CA ILE A 379 4.35 19.15 -15.23
C ILE A 379 4.29 20.65 -14.89
N PRO A 380 3.70 21.52 -15.73
CA PRO A 380 3.59 22.92 -15.41
C PRO A 380 2.84 23.08 -14.08
N ALA A 381 3.47 23.75 -13.11
CA ALA A 381 2.72 24.30 -11.99
C ALA A 381 1.66 25.21 -12.61
N SER A 382 0.39 24.97 -12.32
CA SER A 382 -0.62 25.98 -12.61
C SER A 382 -0.18 27.21 -11.84
N THR A 383 0.33 28.21 -12.55
CA THR A 383 0.44 29.57 -12.06
C THR A 383 -0.98 29.99 -11.72
N VAL A 384 -1.33 29.88 -10.45
CA VAL A 384 -2.53 30.49 -9.91
C VAL A 384 -2.12 31.90 -9.52
N ASP A 385 -2.55 32.88 -10.31
CA ASP A 385 -2.57 34.29 -9.94
C ASP A 385 -3.53 34.55 -8.77
#